data_AF-A0A537NCC8-F1
#
_entry.id   AF-A0A537NCC8-F1
#
_cell.length_a   1.000
_cell.length_b   1.000
_cell.length_c   1.000
_cell.angle_alpha   90.00
_cell.angle_beta   90.00
_cell.angle_gamma   90.00
#
_symmetry.space_group_name_H-M   'P 1'
#
loop_
_entity.id
_entity.type
_entity.pdbx_description
1 polymer ?
#
loop_
_entity_poly.entity_id
_entity_poly.type
_entity_poly.pdbx_seq_one_letter_code
_entity_poly.pdbx_strand_id
1 'polypeptide(L)' 'MTTLAALVRELAGLFVDDGSLALAIAGVVVIAAISAVLMPNLPLAAGAVLLFGCLGVLFGNVIKAR' A
#
# COMPACT_ATOMS: atom_id res chain seq x y z
N MET A 1 0.42 25.17 -23.65
CA MET A 1 0.91 24.02 -22.87
C MET A 1 0.80 22.80 -23.77
N THR A 2 1.91 22.23 -24.21
CA THR A 2 1.89 21.10 -25.15
C THR A 2 1.24 19.89 -24.48
N THR A 3 0.35 19.19 -25.17
CA THR A 3 -0.32 17.97 -24.70
C THR A 3 0.66 16.93 -24.14
N LEU A 4 1.88 16.91 -24.67
CA LEU A 4 2.98 16.07 -24.20
C LEU A 4 3.41 16.38 -22.75
N ALA A 5 3.44 17.65 -22.35
CA ALA A 5 3.80 18.04 -20.99
C ALA A 5 2.73 17.65 -19.96
N ALA A 6 1.45 17.63 -20.37
CA ALA A 6 0.36 17.16 -19.52
C ALA A 6 0.44 15.65 -19.30
N LEU A 7 0.67 14.87 -20.38
CA LEU A 7 0.80 13.41 -20.30
C LEU A 7 1.95 12.96 -19.40
N VAL A 8 3.11 13.61 -19.50
CA VAL A 8 4.28 13.30 -18.65
C VAL A 8 3.99 13.58 -17.18
N ARG A 9 3.24 14.66 -16.88
CA ARG A 9 2.89 15.02 -15.51
C ARG A 9 1.85 14.07 -14.91
N GLU A 10 0.91 13.60 -15.72
CA GLU A 10 -0.08 12.59 -15.30
C GLU A 10 0.58 11.23 -15.04
N LEU A 11 1.49 10.79 -15.92
CA LEU A 11 2.26 9.55 -15.72
C LEU A 11 3.15 9.62 -14.47
N ALA A 12 3.80 10.76 -14.24
CA ALA A 12 4.60 10.96 -13.03
C ALA A 12 3.72 10.98 -11.77
N GLY A 13 2.53 11.59 -11.84
CA GLY A 13 1.53 11.57 -10.77
C GLY A 13 1.08 10.14 -10.43
N LEU A 14 0.78 9.33 -11.45
CA LEU A 14 0.38 7.93 -11.28
C LEU A 14 1.47 7.11 -10.59
N PHE A 15 2.72 7.24 -11.04
CA PHE A 15 3.87 6.53 -10.45
C PHE A 15 4.16 6.95 -9.01
N VAL A 16 3.97 8.23 -8.65
CA VAL A 16 4.15 8.71 -7.27
C VAL A 16 3.05 8.16 -6.36
N ASP A 17 1.81 8.10 -6.86
CA ASP A 17 0.68 7.59 -6.07
C ASP A 17 0.76 6.06 -5.91
N ASP A 18 1.10 5.34 -6.98
CA ASP A 18 1.37 3.89 -6.96
C ASP A 18 2.62 3.55 -6.14
N GLY A 19 3.65 4.40 -6.17
CA GLY A 19 4.85 4.26 -5.34
C GLY A 19 4.57 4.44 -3.86
N SER A 20 3.72 5.41 -3.48
CA SER A 20 3.25 5.58 -2.11
C SER A 20 2.39 4.41 -1.65
N LEU A 21 1.55 3.86 -2.53
CA LEU A 21 0.76 2.67 -2.24
C LEU A 21 1.67 1.46 -1.99
N ALA A 22 2.67 1.25 -2.84
CA ALA A 22 3.64 0.18 -2.70
C ALA A 22 4.43 0.29 -1.38
N LEU A 23 4.85 1.50 -1.00
CA LEU A 23 5.54 1.74 0.27
C LEU A 23 4.64 1.43 1.48
N ALA A 24 3.36 1.80 1.42
CA ALA A 24 2.40 1.52 2.48
C ALA A 24 2.12 0.02 2.62
N ILE A 25 1.97 -0.71 1.52
CA ILE A 25 1.85 -2.17 1.51
C ILE A 25 3.11 -2.82 2.11
N ALA A 26 4.31 -2.36 1.73
CA ALA A 26 5.55 -2.86 2.31
C ALA A 26 5.59 -2.64 3.83
N GLY A 27 5.12 -1.50 4.33
CA GLY A 27 4.95 -1.25 5.76
C GLY A 27 4.02 -2.25 6.46
N VAL A 28 2.88 -2.58 5.85
CA VAL A 28 1.95 -3.61 6.36
C VAL A 28 2.62 -4.98 6.43
N VAL A 29 3.37 -5.35 5.38
CA VAL A 29 4.10 -6.64 5.35
C VAL A 29 5.13 -6.71 6.49
N VAL A 30 5.87 -5.63 6.75
CA VAL A 30 6.82 -5.56 7.87
C VAL A 30 6.11 -5.73 9.21
N ILE A 31 4.99 -5.03 9.43
CA ILE A 31 4.20 -5.15 10.67
C ILE A 31 3.70 -6.59 10.85
N ALA A 32 3.21 -7.22 9.79
CA ALA A 32 2.75 -8.59 9.85
C ALA A 32 3.90 -9.58 10.09
N ALA A 33 5.06 -9.38 9.47
CA ALA A 33 6.25 -10.20 9.73
C ALA A 33 6.70 -10.09 11.20
N ILE A 34 6.71 -8.88 11.76
CA ILE A 34 6.97 -8.66 13.19
C ILE A 34 5.94 -9.40 14.04
N SER A 35 4.65 -9.30 13.71
CA SER A 35 3.59 -10.00 14.45
C SER A 35 3.75 -11.52 14.41
N ALA A 36 4.21 -12.07 13.28
CA ALA A 36 4.46 -13.51 13.12
C ALA A 36 5.64 -13.98 13.98
N VAL A 37 6.69 -13.15 14.12
CA VAL A 37 7.85 -13.44 14.98
C VAL A 37 7.49 -13.34 16.46
N LEU A 38 6.70 -12.33 16.87
CA LEU A 38 6.30 -12.14 18.26
C LEU A 38 5.24 -13.15 18.73
N MET A 39 4.37 -13.61 17.83
CA MET A 39 3.25 -14.51 18.15
C MET A 39 3.24 -15.75 17.26
N PRO A 40 4.27 -16.63 17.34
CA PRO A 40 4.42 -17.77 16.45
C PRO A 40 3.28 -18.80 16.57
N ASN A 41 2.60 -18.84 17.73
CA ASN A 41 1.48 -19.76 17.98
C ASN A 41 0.14 -19.28 17.37
N LEU A 42 0.10 -18.07 16.80
CA LEU A 42 -1.11 -17.44 16.25
C LEU A 42 -0.89 -17.04 14.78
N PRO A 43 -0.63 -18.00 13.87
CA PRO A 43 -0.40 -17.69 12.46
C PRO A 43 -1.60 -17.02 11.78
N LEU A 44 -2.82 -17.31 12.23
CA LEU A 44 -4.03 -16.64 11.74
C LEU A 44 -4.04 -15.14 12.08
N ALA A 45 -3.47 -14.73 13.22
CA ALA A 45 -3.43 -13.32 13.60
C ALA A 45 -2.50 -12.53 12.66
N ALA A 46 -1.31 -13.05 12.36
CA ALA A 46 -0.40 -12.44 11.39
C ALA A 46 -1.00 -12.39 9.97
N GLY A 47 -1.71 -13.46 9.56
CA GLY A 47 -2.45 -13.49 8.31
C GLY A 47 -3.58 -12.45 8.26
N ALA A 48 -4.31 -12.27 9.35
CA ALA A 48 -5.34 -11.24 9.45
C ALA A 48 -4.75 -9.83 9.36
N VAL A 49 -3.62 -9.56 10.03
CA VAL A 49 -2.91 -8.28 9.94
C VAL A 49 -2.49 -7.98 8.49
N LEU A 50 -1.96 -8.98 7.77
CA LEU A 50 -1.64 -8.85 6.35
C LEU A 50 -2.87 -8.53 5.50
N LEU A 51 -3.93 -9.33 5.64
CA LEU A 51 -5.15 -9.20 4.84
C LEU A 51 -5.81 -7.83 5.05
N PHE A 52 -6.12 -7.51 6.31
CA PHE A 52 -6.83 -6.28 6.66
C PHE A 52 -5.94 -5.05 6.51
N GLY A 53 -4.63 -5.15 6.76
CA GLY A 53 -3.69 -4.07 6.52
C GLY A 53 -3.59 -3.71 5.04
N CYS A 54 -3.43 -4.71 4.16
CA CYS A 54 -3.35 -4.48 2.71
C CYS A 54 -4.67 -3.93 2.17
N LEU A 55 -5.82 -4.47 2.60
CA LEU A 55 -7.13 -3.94 2.24
C LEU A 55 -7.32 -2.50 2.72
N GLY A 56 -6.92 -2.19 3.95
CA GLY A 56 -7.01 -0.83 4.51
C GLY A 56 -6.19 0.18 3.72
N VAL A 57 -4.95 -0.17 3.35
CA VAL A 57 -4.10 0.67 2.49
C VAL A 57 -4.73 0.88 1.12
N LEU A 58 -5.29 -0.18 0.52
CA LEU A 58 -5.98 -0.09 -0.77
C LEU A 58 -7.20 0.83 -0.70
N PHE A 59 -8.09 0.63 0.28
CA PHE A 59 -9.27 1.49 0.45
C PHE A 59 -8.89 2.94 0.74
N GLY A 60 -7.89 3.17 1.60
CA GLY A 60 -7.40 4.51 1.90
C GLY A 60 -6.86 5.22 0.67
N ASN A 61 -6.15 4.50 -0.21
CA ASN A 61 -5.63 5.04 -1.46
C ASN A 61 -6.76 5.33 -2.47
N VAL A 62 -7.72 4.42 -2.64
CA VAL A 62 -8.90 4.62 -3.51
C VAL A 62 -9.75 5.81 -3.06
N ILE A 63 -9.92 6.00 -1.74
CA ILE A 63 -10.64 7.17 -1.19
C ILE A 63 -9.87 8.47 -1.46
N LYS A 64 -8.54 8.45 -1.34
CA LYS A 64 -7.69 9.62 -1.56
C LYS A 64 -7.61 10.02 -3.04
N ALA A 65 -7.69 9.04 -3.94
CA ALA A 65 -7.67 9.26 -5.39
C ALA A 65 -9.00 9.80 -5.96
N ARG A 66 -10.07 9.84 -5.15
CA ARG A 66 -11.40 10.33 -5.52
C ARG A 66 -11.57 11.81 -5.19
#